data_AF-A0A6P8BDL1-F1
#
_entry.id   AF-A0A6P8BDL1-F1
#
_cell.length_a   1.000
_cell.length_b   1.000
_cell.length_c   1.000
_cell.angle_alpha   90.00
_cell.angle_beta   90.00
_cell.angle_gamma   90.00
#
_symmetry.space_group_name_H-M   'P 1'
#
loop_
_entity.id
_entity.type
_entity.pdbx_description
1 polymer ?
#
loop_
_entity_poly.entity_id
_entity_poly.type
_entity_poly.pdbx_seq_one_letter_code
_entity_poly.pdbx_strand_id
1 'polypeptide(L)'
;MYNSEVPHSTQQGIDMDNGSGGFLTDLTFFGGNFGLLPTGLFVLSDFTGRDQKNGRWRAGCTTAFSLDGSIAVDIRTSGYIQVVHREKNENYDFAIHDHLSGGMHDHVLYFKLDFNVLGTANTVALVRTAAIYWDFDNANQLLVVNTNAKNKFGENRGYRIVPQGAGKLTVRDASDLRNAALWDEHDVHVSMQKDGESWASHAHRNQDLHNPPVDFSRFSNGEV
;
A
#
# COMPACT_ATOMS: atom_id res chain seq x y z
N MET A 1 -5.57 -24.09 20.97
CA MET A 1 -6.81 -24.61 20.36
C MET A 1 -6.51 -26.00 19.81
N TYR A 2 -7.30 -27.02 20.18
CA TYR A 2 -7.21 -28.34 19.56
C TYR A 2 -8.02 -28.33 18.28
N ASN A 3 -7.39 -28.59 17.13
CA ASN A 3 -8.12 -28.80 15.88
C ASN A 3 -8.74 -30.20 15.92
N SER A 4 -9.99 -30.29 16.36
CA SER A 4 -10.73 -31.56 16.52
C SER A 4 -11.28 -32.13 15.21
N GLU A 5 -11.09 -31.44 14.08
CA GLU A 5 -11.72 -31.80 12.81
C GLU A 5 -10.90 -32.80 11.97
N VAL A 6 -9.68 -33.15 12.39
CA VAL A 6 -8.82 -34.11 11.67
C VAL A 6 -8.41 -35.27 12.58
N PRO A 7 -9.10 -36.43 12.50
CA PRO A 7 -8.71 -37.63 13.23
C PRO A 7 -7.27 -38.03 12.85
N HIS A 8 -6.42 -38.25 13.86
CA HIS A 8 -4.98 -38.59 13.75
C HIS A 8 -3.98 -37.44 13.53
N SER A 9 -4.41 -36.18 13.45
CA SER A 9 -3.44 -35.07 13.41
C SER A 9 -2.86 -34.81 14.82
N THR A 10 -1.55 -34.99 14.97
CA THR A 10 -0.79 -34.53 16.15
C THR A 10 -0.17 -33.14 15.91
N GLN A 11 -0.47 -32.51 14.78
CA GLN A 11 0.18 -31.28 14.34
C GLN A 11 -0.59 -30.08 14.87
N GLN A 12 0.03 -29.33 15.78
CA GLN A 12 -0.49 -28.05 16.26
C GLN A 12 0.25 -26.94 15.50
N GLY A 13 -0.38 -26.45 14.42
CA GLY A 13 0.10 -25.28 13.71
C GLY A 13 -0.41 -24.02 14.40
N ILE A 14 0.50 -23.16 14.85
CA ILE A 14 0.17 -21.77 15.14
C ILE A 14 0.59 -21.00 13.89
N ASP A 15 -0.37 -20.52 13.11
CA ASP A 15 -0.11 -19.63 11.99
C ASP A 15 -0.12 -18.18 12.51
N MET A 16 1.00 -17.48 12.32
CA MET A 16 1.21 -16.12 12.79
C MET A 16 1.91 -15.34 11.68
N ASP A 17 1.20 -14.39 11.09
CA ASP A 17 1.80 -13.37 10.25
C ASP A 17 2.42 -12.28 11.13
N ASN A 18 3.73 -12.09 11.01
CA ASN A 18 4.43 -11.03 11.73
C ASN A 18 4.23 -9.70 11.01
N GLY A 19 3.25 -8.91 11.45
CA GLY A 19 3.26 -7.46 11.21
C GLY A 19 4.46 -6.84 11.93
N SER A 20 5.23 -6.00 11.23
CA SER A 20 6.42 -5.27 11.69
C SER A 20 6.47 -4.99 13.22
N GLY A 21 7.13 -5.87 13.99
CA GLY A 21 7.61 -5.55 15.34
C GLY A 21 7.26 -6.50 16.50
N GLY A 22 6.59 -7.63 16.28
CA GLY A 22 6.38 -8.62 17.35
C GLY A 22 7.61 -9.49 17.60
N PHE A 23 8.07 -9.60 18.84
CA PHE A 23 9.00 -10.66 19.27
C PHE A 23 8.31 -11.56 20.30
N LEU A 24 8.27 -12.87 20.01
CA LEU A 24 7.86 -13.91 20.94
C LEU A 24 9.09 -14.35 21.74
N THR A 25 9.01 -14.24 23.06
CA THR A 25 9.98 -14.84 23.99
C THR A 25 9.26 -15.89 24.84
N ASP A 26 9.98 -16.95 25.26
CA ASP A 26 9.49 -17.99 26.18
C ASP A 26 8.40 -18.96 25.70
N LEU A 27 8.49 -19.44 24.46
CA LEU A 27 7.64 -20.55 24.00
C LEU A 27 8.23 -21.90 24.42
N THR A 28 7.70 -22.51 25.50
CA THR A 28 8.09 -23.85 25.94
C THR A 28 7.08 -24.88 25.46
N PHE A 29 7.51 -25.81 24.62
CA PHE A 29 6.68 -26.89 24.12
C PHE A 29 6.96 -28.20 24.89
N PHE A 30 5.92 -28.83 25.44
CA PHE A 30 6.02 -30.14 26.10
C PHE A 30 5.36 -31.23 25.24
N GLY A 31 6.19 -31.96 24.46
CA GLY A 31 5.75 -33.06 23.61
C GLY A 31 5.03 -32.64 22.32
N GLY A 32 5.18 -33.43 21.25
CA GLY A 32 4.61 -33.17 19.91
C GLY A 32 5.67 -33.05 18.80
N ASN A 33 5.22 -33.12 17.54
CA ASN A 33 6.06 -32.82 16.37
C ASN A 33 5.93 -31.33 16.04
N PHE A 34 7.02 -30.59 16.13
CA PHE A 34 7.06 -29.15 15.78
C PHE A 34 7.87 -28.95 14.51
N GLY A 35 7.37 -28.07 13.64
CA GLY A 35 8.04 -27.64 12.42
C GLY A 35 8.16 -26.13 12.39
N LEU A 36 9.37 -25.64 12.12
CA LEU A 36 9.61 -24.24 11.77
C LEU A 36 9.83 -24.21 10.26
N LEU A 37 9.05 -23.40 9.55
CA LEU A 37 9.31 -23.08 8.16
C LEU A 37 10.05 -21.74 8.13
N PRO A 38 11.35 -21.70 7.80
CA PRO A 38 12.04 -20.44 7.61
C PRO A 38 11.36 -19.67 6.48
N THR A 39 10.97 -18.42 6.76
CA THR A 39 10.45 -17.50 5.75
C THR A 39 11.61 -17.02 4.89
N GLY A 40 11.82 -17.66 3.74
CA GLY A 40 12.69 -17.12 2.71
C GLY A 40 12.06 -15.86 2.12
N LEU A 41 12.83 -14.77 2.05
CA LEU A 41 12.40 -13.51 1.45
C LEU A 41 13.37 -13.14 0.33
N PHE A 42 12.86 -12.97 -0.89
CA PHE A 42 13.61 -12.34 -1.97
C PHE A 42 13.27 -10.86 -2.02
N VAL A 43 14.30 -10.00 -2.05
CA VAL A 43 14.14 -8.55 -1.95
C VAL A 43 14.82 -7.87 -3.13
N LEU A 44 14.06 -7.01 -3.82
CA LEU A 44 14.57 -6.03 -4.78
C LEU A 44 14.43 -4.64 -4.16
N SER A 45 15.54 -3.91 -4.02
CA SER A 45 15.54 -2.55 -3.50
C SER A 45 16.17 -1.58 -4.50
N ASP A 46 15.52 -0.44 -4.71
CA ASP A 46 16.06 0.69 -5.46
C ASP A 46 16.03 1.95 -4.60
N PHE A 47 17.01 2.83 -4.82
CA PHE A 47 17.13 4.10 -4.12
C PHE A 47 17.21 5.24 -5.12
N THR A 48 16.19 6.08 -5.12
CA THR A 48 16.20 7.33 -5.87
C THR A 48 16.55 8.50 -4.94
N GLY A 49 17.48 9.34 -5.41
CA GLY A 49 17.83 10.59 -4.76
C GLY A 49 17.60 11.75 -5.71
N ARG A 50 16.80 12.74 -5.30
CA ARG A 50 16.70 14.04 -5.99
C ARG A 50 17.48 15.07 -5.18
N ASP A 51 18.36 15.79 -5.86
CA ASP A 51 19.29 16.71 -5.21
C ASP A 51 18.70 18.13 -5.10
N GLN A 52 18.65 18.67 -3.87
CA GLN A 52 18.54 20.12 -3.65
C GLN A 52 19.95 20.70 -3.44
N LYS A 53 20.80 20.38 -4.42
CA LYS A 53 22.20 20.70 -4.67
C LYS A 53 23.33 20.23 -3.74
N ASN A 54 23.13 19.73 -2.51
CA ASN A 54 24.19 19.00 -1.74
C ASN A 54 23.68 18.17 -0.54
N GLY A 55 22.36 18.02 -0.35
CA GLY A 55 21.73 17.31 0.76
C GLY A 55 20.58 16.46 0.24
N ARG A 56 20.84 15.18 0.00
CA ARG A 56 19.90 14.28 -0.71
C ARG A 56 18.77 13.85 0.21
N TRP A 57 17.55 14.15 -0.19
CA TRP A 57 16.42 13.29 0.15
C TRP A 57 16.57 11.97 -0.58
N ARG A 58 16.34 10.87 0.12
CA ARG A 58 16.40 9.52 -0.43
C ARG A 58 15.06 8.84 -0.19
N ALA A 59 14.45 8.36 -1.27
CA ALA A 59 13.35 7.42 -1.19
C ALA A 59 13.90 6.04 -1.59
N GLY A 60 13.79 5.08 -0.68
CA GLY A 60 14.01 3.67 -0.98
C GLY A 60 12.68 3.02 -1.31
N CYS A 61 12.60 2.33 -2.44
CA CYS A 61 11.51 1.43 -2.77
C CYS A 61 11.99 0.00 -2.65
N THR A 62 11.28 -0.81 -1.87
CA THR A 62 11.60 -2.22 -1.67
C THR A 62 10.40 -3.08 -2.07
N THR A 63 10.62 -3.99 -3.00
CA THR A 63 9.66 -5.04 -3.34
C THR A 63 10.16 -6.36 -2.77
N ALA A 64 9.34 -7.01 -1.96
CA ALA A 64 9.69 -8.26 -1.30
C ALA A 64 8.73 -9.38 -1.71
N PHE A 65 9.28 -10.57 -1.98
CA PHE A 65 8.57 -11.76 -2.41
C PHE A 65 8.77 -12.88 -1.40
N SER A 66 7.66 -13.36 -0.85
CA SER A 66 7.64 -14.38 0.19
C SER A 66 7.31 -15.77 -0.37
N LEU A 67 7.71 -16.82 0.34
CA LEU A 67 7.47 -18.22 -0.07
C LEU A 67 5.99 -18.63 -0.12
N ASP A 68 5.12 -17.91 0.59
CA ASP A 68 3.67 -18.11 0.57
C ASP A 68 2.97 -17.48 -0.65
N GLY A 69 3.73 -16.74 -1.48
CA GLY A 69 3.23 -16.01 -2.64
C GLY A 69 2.80 -14.58 -2.34
N SER A 70 2.99 -14.08 -1.11
CA SER A 70 2.76 -12.67 -0.79
C SER A 70 3.83 -11.78 -1.42
N ILE A 71 3.39 -10.61 -1.88
CA ILE A 71 4.24 -9.56 -2.44
C ILE A 71 4.01 -8.30 -1.63
N ALA A 72 5.09 -7.72 -1.11
CA ALA A 72 5.05 -6.47 -0.37
C ALA A 72 5.80 -5.38 -1.14
N VAL A 73 5.26 -4.16 -1.12
CA VAL A 73 5.92 -2.95 -1.63
C VAL A 73 6.01 -1.96 -0.48
N ASP A 74 7.23 -1.58 -0.11
CA ASP A 74 7.53 -0.66 0.99
C ASP A 74 8.30 0.55 0.49
N ILE A 75 7.90 1.73 0.94
CA ILE A 75 8.58 3.00 0.68
C ILE A 75 9.10 3.57 1.98
N ARG A 76 10.39 3.93 1.99
CA ARG A 76 11.00 4.64 3.11
C ARG A 76 11.67 5.92 2.64
N THR A 77 11.31 7.03 3.25
CA THR A 77 11.95 8.34 3.02
C THR A 77 12.96 8.64 4.11
N SER A 78 14.08 9.24 3.72
CA SER A 78 15.12 9.71 4.62
C SER A 78 15.86 10.90 3.99
N GLY A 79 16.79 11.51 4.72
CA GLY A 79 17.54 12.68 4.28
C GLY A 79 17.11 13.97 4.97
N TYR A 80 17.42 15.10 4.34
CA TYR A 80 17.23 16.44 4.93
C TYR A 80 15.87 17.03 4.61
N ILE A 81 15.15 17.56 5.59
CA ILE A 81 13.83 18.13 5.36
C ILE A 81 13.79 19.47 4.59
N GLN A 82 12.70 19.70 3.83
CA GLN A 82 12.42 20.98 3.18
C GLN A 82 11.79 21.88 4.23
N VAL A 83 12.63 22.71 4.82
CA VAL A 83 12.25 23.64 5.88
C VAL A 83 11.60 24.91 5.33
N VAL A 84 10.85 25.59 6.18
CA VAL A 84 10.31 26.93 5.93
C VAL A 84 10.79 27.92 6.99
N HIS A 85 10.76 29.22 6.69
CA HIS A 85 11.13 30.24 7.66
C HIS A 85 10.14 30.27 8.82
N ARG A 86 10.63 30.39 10.06
CA ARG A 86 9.81 30.27 11.27
C ARG A 86 8.78 31.39 11.48
N GLU A 87 9.05 32.59 10.99
CA GLU A 87 8.24 33.77 11.32
C GLU A 87 6.74 33.57 11.03
N LYS A 88 5.90 33.66 12.07
CA LYS A 88 4.43 33.54 12.02
C LYS A 88 3.91 32.21 11.46
N ASN A 89 4.65 31.12 11.68
CA ASN A 89 4.32 29.79 11.16
C ASN A 89 3.74 28.83 12.22
N GLU A 90 3.35 29.32 13.39
CA GLU A 90 3.01 28.50 14.57
C GLU A 90 1.76 27.64 14.39
N ASN A 91 0.87 28.01 13.47
CA ASN A 91 -0.35 27.25 13.15
C ASN A 91 -0.13 26.13 12.13
N TYR A 92 1.02 26.13 11.46
CA TYR A 92 1.30 25.19 10.37
C TYR A 92 2.38 24.19 10.72
N ASP A 93 3.24 24.49 11.70
CA ASP A 93 4.36 23.63 12.02
C ASP A 93 5.09 24.00 13.33
N PHE A 94 6.05 23.17 13.73
CA PHE A 94 6.92 23.33 14.87
C PHE A 94 8.23 24.03 14.50
N ALA A 95 8.73 24.86 15.42
CA ALA A 95 10.08 25.43 15.35
C ALA A 95 11.12 24.35 15.66
N ILE A 96 12.06 24.15 14.75
CA ILE A 96 13.12 23.12 14.87
C ILE A 96 14.53 23.72 14.95
N HIS A 97 14.66 25.03 14.69
CA HIS A 97 15.89 25.81 14.88
C HIS A 97 15.52 27.29 15.09
N ASP A 98 16.48 28.12 15.49
CA ASP A 98 16.35 29.57 15.71
C ASP A 98 15.45 30.28 14.68
N HIS A 99 15.62 29.96 13.39
CA HIS A 99 14.89 30.60 12.29
C HIS A 99 14.18 29.62 11.34
N LEU A 100 14.04 28.34 11.72
CA LEU A 100 13.50 27.28 10.87
C LEU A 100 12.28 26.58 11.49
N SER A 101 11.30 26.33 10.64
CA SER A 101 10.16 25.44 10.87
C SER A 101 10.29 24.18 9.97
N GLY A 102 9.67 23.07 10.37
CA GLY A 102 9.80 21.77 9.70
C GLY A 102 9.36 21.68 8.22
N GLY A 103 8.51 22.58 7.75
CA GLY A 103 7.78 22.53 6.48
C GLY A 103 6.80 21.36 6.34
N MET A 104 5.79 21.20 7.21
CA MET A 104 4.75 20.15 7.10
C MET A 104 4.28 19.89 5.66
N HIS A 105 4.30 18.62 5.22
CA HIS A 105 3.89 18.19 3.88
C HIS A 105 3.46 16.72 3.87
N ASP A 106 2.64 16.36 2.87
CA ASP A 106 2.25 14.96 2.62
C ASP A 106 3.20 14.30 1.61
N HIS A 107 3.52 13.03 1.85
CA HIS A 107 4.14 12.15 0.87
C HIS A 107 3.09 11.17 0.33
N VAL A 108 2.66 11.38 -0.91
CA VAL A 108 1.72 10.48 -1.60
C VAL A 108 2.44 9.87 -2.80
N LEU A 109 2.40 8.54 -2.90
CA LEU A 109 3.04 7.78 -3.96
C LEU A 109 2.02 6.85 -4.62
N TYR A 110 2.01 6.88 -5.96
CA TYR A 110 1.13 6.05 -6.76
C TYR A 110 1.80 4.75 -7.21
N PHE A 111 1.07 3.65 -7.15
CA PHE A 111 1.44 2.39 -7.76
C PHE A 111 0.34 1.90 -8.70
N LYS A 112 0.71 1.50 -9.92
CA LYS A 112 -0.18 0.78 -10.81
C LYS A 112 -0.04 -0.72 -10.54
N LEU A 113 -1.12 -1.35 -10.08
CA LEU A 113 -1.19 -2.79 -9.86
C LEU A 113 -2.12 -3.42 -10.91
N ASP A 114 -1.54 -4.03 -11.94
CA ASP A 114 -2.27 -4.66 -13.05
C ASP A 114 -2.39 -6.17 -12.83
N PHE A 115 -3.41 -6.57 -12.06
CA PHE A 115 -3.63 -7.97 -11.69
C PHE A 115 -4.24 -8.76 -12.84
N ASN A 116 -3.61 -9.90 -13.17
CA ASN A 116 -4.13 -10.89 -14.11
C ASN A 116 -4.27 -12.25 -13.39
N VAL A 117 -5.21 -12.33 -12.46
CA VAL A 117 -5.49 -13.56 -11.71
C VAL A 117 -6.06 -14.60 -12.67
N LEU A 118 -5.21 -15.51 -13.15
CA LEU A 118 -5.61 -16.62 -14.04
C LEU A 118 -6.28 -16.14 -15.34
N GLY A 119 -5.81 -15.03 -15.88
CA GLY A 119 -6.38 -14.33 -17.03
C GLY A 119 -6.77 -12.89 -16.69
N THR A 120 -7.24 -12.16 -17.69
CA THR A 120 -7.55 -10.72 -17.64
C THR A 120 -8.95 -10.43 -17.11
N ALA A 121 -9.86 -11.40 -17.13
CA ALA A 121 -11.22 -11.25 -16.62
C ALA A 121 -11.23 -11.39 -15.09
N ASN A 122 -11.05 -10.27 -14.39
CA ASN A 122 -11.04 -10.20 -12.92
C ASN A 122 -12.13 -9.27 -12.39
N THR A 123 -12.46 -9.42 -11.12
CA THR A 123 -13.48 -8.65 -10.40
C THR A 123 -12.91 -8.18 -9.08
N VAL A 124 -13.19 -6.92 -8.72
CA VAL A 124 -12.87 -6.41 -7.39
C VAL A 124 -13.99 -6.78 -6.42
N ALA A 125 -13.63 -7.40 -5.30
CA ALA A 125 -14.56 -7.78 -4.24
C ALA A 125 -14.18 -7.08 -2.93
N LEU A 126 -15.21 -6.57 -2.24
CA LEU A 126 -15.10 -6.07 -0.88
C LEU A 126 -15.71 -7.09 0.08
N VAL A 127 -14.88 -7.73 0.88
CA VAL A 127 -15.33 -8.69 1.91
C VAL A 127 -15.32 -8.00 3.26
N ARG A 128 -16.44 -8.10 3.97
CA ARG A 128 -16.62 -7.49 5.30
C ARG A 128 -16.64 -8.58 6.35
N THR A 129 -15.92 -8.39 7.46
CA THR A 129 -16.07 -9.25 8.63
C THR A 129 -17.42 -8.95 9.28
N ALA A 130 -18.24 -9.97 9.56
CA ALA A 130 -19.64 -9.83 10.01
C ALA A 130 -19.82 -9.26 11.44
N ALA A 131 -18.76 -8.82 12.11
CA ALA A 131 -18.89 -8.03 13.33
C ALA A 131 -19.27 -6.59 12.95
N ILE A 132 -20.58 -6.33 12.95
CA ILE A 132 -21.14 -5.01 12.68
C ILE A 132 -20.85 -4.10 13.89
N TYR A 133 -19.74 -3.39 13.84
CA TYR A 133 -19.55 -2.13 14.57
C TYR A 133 -19.25 -1.03 13.55
N TRP A 134 -19.78 0.17 13.82
CA TRP A 134 -19.65 1.35 12.96
C TRP A 134 -18.16 1.72 12.82
N ASP A 135 -17.71 1.76 11.55
CA ASP A 135 -16.57 2.48 10.93
C ASP A 135 -15.17 2.58 11.61
N PHE A 136 -14.14 2.65 10.75
CA PHE A 136 -12.70 2.91 11.02
C PHE A 136 -11.70 1.77 11.33
N ASP A 137 -12.12 0.50 11.42
CA ASP A 137 -11.23 -0.58 11.92
C ASP A 137 -10.56 -1.48 10.86
N ASN A 138 -10.30 -0.99 9.63
CA ASN A 138 -9.84 -1.86 8.52
C ASN A 138 -10.77 -3.08 8.26
N ALA A 139 -12.05 -2.96 8.61
CA ALA A 139 -13.04 -4.05 8.57
C ALA A 139 -13.38 -4.54 7.14
N ASN A 140 -12.90 -3.83 6.12
CA ASN A 140 -13.09 -4.18 4.71
C ASN A 140 -11.79 -4.77 4.15
N GLN A 141 -11.89 -5.96 3.57
CA GLN A 141 -10.84 -6.55 2.77
C GLN A 141 -11.09 -6.24 1.30
N LEU A 142 -10.09 -5.71 0.62
CA LEU A 142 -10.11 -5.50 -0.82
C LEU A 142 -9.45 -6.69 -1.51
N LEU A 143 -10.17 -7.36 -2.40
CA LEU A 143 -9.69 -8.51 -3.15
C LEU A 143 -9.84 -8.29 -4.65
N VAL A 144 -8.87 -8.79 -5.43
CA VAL A 144 -9.00 -8.98 -6.87
C VAL A 144 -9.13 -10.46 -7.13
N VAL A 145 -10.28 -10.89 -7.66
CA VAL A 145 -10.63 -12.30 -7.83
C VAL A 145 -10.96 -12.63 -9.29
N ASN A 146 -10.81 -13.89 -9.65
CA ASN A 146 -11.32 -14.44 -10.90
C ASN A 146 -12.55 -15.29 -10.60
N THR A 147 -13.72 -14.82 -11.03
CA THR A 147 -15.01 -15.49 -10.80
C THR A 147 -15.21 -16.75 -11.64
N ASN A 148 -14.42 -16.92 -12.71
CA ASN A 148 -14.44 -18.09 -13.59
C ASN A 148 -13.48 -19.19 -13.11
N ALA A 149 -12.67 -18.92 -12.08
CA ALA A 149 -11.67 -19.86 -11.58
C ALA A 149 -11.87 -20.11 -10.08
N LYS A 150 -12.47 -21.25 -9.76
CA LYS A 150 -12.67 -21.69 -8.38
C LYS A 150 -11.49 -22.50 -7.86
N ASN A 151 -11.23 -22.42 -6.56
CA ASN A 151 -10.34 -23.38 -5.88
C ASN A 151 -11.08 -24.71 -5.63
N LYS A 152 -10.40 -25.69 -5.04
CA LYS A 152 -10.96 -27.03 -4.75
C LYS A 152 -12.18 -27.04 -3.81
N PHE A 153 -12.49 -25.91 -3.19
CA PHE A 153 -13.61 -25.72 -2.26
C PHE A 153 -14.76 -24.89 -2.85
N GLY A 154 -14.65 -24.43 -4.09
CA GLY A 154 -15.69 -23.63 -4.76
C GLY A 154 -15.54 -22.11 -4.60
N GLU A 155 -14.49 -21.62 -3.94
CA GLU A 155 -14.24 -20.19 -3.73
C GLU A 155 -13.46 -19.56 -4.90
N ASN A 156 -13.76 -18.30 -5.22
CA ASN A 156 -13.05 -17.56 -6.27
C ASN A 156 -11.57 -17.42 -5.92
N ARG A 157 -10.67 -17.75 -6.85
CA ARG A 157 -9.22 -17.55 -6.67
C ARG A 157 -8.90 -16.06 -6.82
N GLY A 158 -8.00 -15.52 -6.00
CA GLY A 158 -7.70 -14.10 -5.98
C GLY A 158 -6.53 -13.72 -5.10
N TYR A 159 -6.19 -12.43 -5.14
CA TYR A 159 -5.23 -11.79 -4.23
C TYR A 159 -5.97 -10.74 -3.40
N ARG A 160 -5.54 -10.60 -2.14
CA ARG A 160 -5.98 -9.52 -1.25
C ARG A 160 -4.96 -8.39 -1.29
N ILE A 161 -5.45 -7.16 -1.35
CA ILE A 161 -4.65 -5.95 -1.18
C ILE A 161 -4.79 -5.50 0.27
N VAL A 162 -3.65 -5.32 0.94
CA VAL A 162 -3.60 -4.92 2.36
C VAL A 162 -2.75 -3.65 2.47
N PRO A 163 -3.34 -2.51 2.85
CA PRO A 163 -2.56 -1.30 3.07
C PRO A 163 -1.74 -1.44 4.36
N GLN A 164 -0.45 -1.09 4.28
CA GLN A 164 0.42 -0.92 5.45
C GLN A 164 0.98 0.51 5.44
N GLY A 165 0.34 1.42 6.18
CA GLY A 165 0.77 2.82 6.28
C GLY A 165 0.48 3.69 5.05
N ALA A 166 -0.40 3.27 4.15
CA ALA A 166 -0.82 4.08 3.01
C ALA A 166 -1.74 5.23 3.44
N GLY A 167 -1.62 6.37 2.76
CA GLY A 167 -2.50 7.52 2.95
C GLY A 167 -2.57 8.38 1.70
N LYS A 168 -3.73 8.99 1.49
CA LYS A 168 -4.01 9.99 0.47
C LYS A 168 -3.63 11.41 0.91
N LEU A 169 -3.67 12.34 -0.03
CA LEU A 169 -3.48 13.76 0.24
C LEU A 169 -4.53 14.29 1.22
N THR A 170 -4.06 15.03 2.23
CA THR A 170 -4.92 15.63 3.25
C THR A 170 -5.69 16.83 2.69
N VAL A 171 -5.03 17.64 1.85
CA VAL A 171 -5.61 18.85 1.24
C VAL A 171 -6.66 18.45 0.20
N ARG A 172 -7.88 18.95 0.38
CA ARG A 172 -8.97 18.80 -0.61
C ARG A 172 -8.92 19.94 -1.62
N ASP A 173 -9.24 19.64 -2.88
CA ASP A 173 -9.28 20.62 -3.97
C ASP A 173 -7.99 21.46 -4.08
N ALA A 174 -6.84 20.80 -3.87
CA ALA A 174 -5.55 21.44 -3.72
C ALA A 174 -5.24 22.40 -4.88
N SER A 175 -5.08 23.69 -4.55
CA SER A 175 -4.90 24.73 -5.55
C SER A 175 -3.65 24.58 -6.40
N ASP A 176 -2.65 23.94 -5.82
CA ASP A 176 -1.31 23.82 -6.36
C ASP A 176 -1.13 22.52 -7.17
N LEU A 177 -2.15 21.65 -7.17
CA LEU A 177 -2.17 20.40 -7.93
C LEU A 177 -3.25 20.40 -9.01
N ARG A 178 -4.46 20.91 -8.70
CA ARG A 178 -5.62 20.90 -9.62
C ARG A 178 -5.77 19.53 -10.30
N ASN A 179 -5.79 19.47 -11.63
CA ASN A 179 -6.00 18.24 -12.39
C ASN A 179 -4.73 17.39 -12.52
N ALA A 180 -3.55 17.91 -12.15
CA ALA A 180 -2.26 17.27 -12.39
C ALA A 180 -1.97 16.06 -11.48
N ALA A 181 -2.76 15.84 -10.43
CA ALA A 181 -2.50 14.79 -9.46
C ALA A 181 -3.77 14.22 -8.79
N LEU A 182 -4.90 14.16 -9.50
CA LEU A 182 -6.19 13.70 -8.92
C LEU A 182 -6.18 12.25 -8.40
N TRP A 183 -5.16 11.46 -8.75
CA TRP A 183 -4.92 10.13 -8.15
C TRP A 183 -4.52 10.21 -6.66
N ASP A 184 -4.13 11.39 -6.16
CA ASP A 184 -3.75 11.63 -4.76
C ASP A 184 -4.97 11.70 -3.81
N GLU A 185 -6.19 11.80 -4.34
CA GLU A 185 -7.40 12.09 -3.55
C GLU A 185 -8.05 10.87 -2.90
N HIS A 186 -7.65 9.65 -3.28
CA HIS A 186 -8.17 8.40 -2.72
C HIS A 186 -7.05 7.40 -2.50
N ASP A 187 -7.25 6.51 -1.52
CA ASP A 187 -6.25 5.51 -1.16
C ASP A 187 -6.12 4.40 -2.22
N VAL A 188 -7.24 4.10 -2.92
CA VAL A 188 -7.29 3.11 -4.00
C VAL A 188 -8.22 3.60 -5.11
N HIS A 189 -7.77 3.43 -6.35
CA HIS A 189 -8.58 3.57 -7.55
C HIS A 189 -8.65 2.24 -8.30
N VAL A 190 -9.81 1.94 -8.88
CA VAL A 190 -10.02 0.77 -9.73
C VAL A 190 -10.54 1.28 -11.07
N SER A 191 -9.88 0.88 -12.16
CA SER A 191 -10.28 1.18 -13.52
C SER A 191 -10.10 -0.05 -14.41
N MET A 192 -10.80 -0.06 -15.54
CA MET A 192 -10.50 -1.06 -16.58
C MET A 192 -9.14 -0.78 -17.21
N GLN A 193 -8.43 -1.85 -17.59
CA GLN A 193 -7.16 -1.73 -18.30
C GLN A 193 -7.42 -1.19 -19.72
N LYS A 194 -6.61 -0.20 -20.12
CA LYS A 194 -6.54 0.30 -21.50
C LYS A 194 -5.09 0.63 -21.83
N ASP A 195 -4.64 0.24 -23.03
CA ASP A 195 -3.27 0.51 -23.48
C ASP A 195 -2.95 2.02 -23.55
N GLY A 196 -3.96 2.84 -23.88
CA GLY A 196 -3.86 4.30 -23.89
C GLY A 196 -3.76 4.94 -22.50
N GLU A 197 -4.09 4.20 -21.43
CA GLU A 197 -4.08 4.64 -20.02
C GLU A 197 -2.90 4.00 -19.26
N SER A 198 -1.74 4.00 -19.91
CA SER A 198 -0.56 3.30 -19.38
C SER A 198 -0.02 3.94 -18.08
N TRP A 199 -0.21 5.24 -17.87
CA TRP A 199 0.42 6.06 -16.82
C TRP A 199 -0.67 6.89 -16.11
N ALA A 200 -0.64 6.98 -14.78
CA ALA A 200 -1.57 7.83 -14.00
C ALA A 200 -1.13 9.31 -13.93
N SER A 201 0.07 9.61 -14.43
CA SER A 201 0.70 10.93 -14.35
C SER A 201 1.67 11.10 -15.53
N HIS A 202 2.11 12.34 -15.77
CA HIS A 202 3.11 12.66 -16.78
C HIS A 202 4.28 13.46 -16.20
N ALA A 203 5.49 13.32 -16.76
CA ALA A 203 6.69 14.01 -16.28
C ALA A 203 6.60 15.54 -16.32
N HIS A 204 5.77 16.08 -17.23
CA HIS A 204 5.52 17.52 -17.41
C HIS A 204 4.20 18.00 -16.82
N ARG A 205 3.53 17.22 -15.95
CA ARG A 205 2.23 17.59 -15.37
C ARG A 205 2.26 18.93 -14.62
N ASN A 206 3.41 19.29 -14.06
CA ASN A 206 3.60 20.50 -13.27
C ASN A 206 3.75 21.77 -14.12
N GLN A 207 3.74 21.67 -15.44
CA GLN A 207 3.83 22.82 -16.34
C GLN A 207 2.47 23.45 -16.66
N ASP A 208 1.40 22.67 -16.59
CA ASP A 208 0.01 23.15 -16.71
C ASP A 208 -0.88 22.30 -15.81
N LEU A 209 -1.28 22.90 -14.67
CA LEU A 209 -2.06 22.21 -13.65
C LEU A 209 -3.53 22.02 -14.07
N HIS A 210 -4.03 22.85 -14.97
CA HIS A 210 -5.43 22.83 -15.41
C HIS A 210 -5.66 21.89 -16.58
N ASN A 211 -4.67 21.77 -17.47
CA ASN A 211 -4.73 20.89 -18.63
C ASN A 211 -3.45 20.02 -18.72
N PRO A 212 -3.21 19.13 -17.74
CA PRO A 212 -2.03 18.28 -17.74
C PRO A 212 -2.08 17.26 -18.89
N PRO A 213 -0.93 16.78 -19.40
CA PRO A 213 -0.90 15.77 -20.46
C PRO A 213 -1.63 14.46 -20.09
N VAL A 214 -1.65 14.13 -18.80
CA VAL A 214 -2.43 13.01 -18.25
C VAL A 214 -3.33 13.56 -17.15
N ASP A 215 -4.63 13.38 -17.33
CA ASP A 215 -5.68 13.79 -16.40
C ASP A 215 -6.38 12.54 -15.88
N PHE A 216 -6.10 12.20 -14.62
CA PHE A 216 -6.53 10.93 -14.02
C PHE A 216 -8.05 10.83 -13.82
N SER A 217 -8.77 11.96 -13.79
CA SER A 217 -10.24 11.95 -13.67
C SER A 217 -10.91 11.17 -14.79
N ARG A 218 -10.27 11.10 -15.96
CA ARG A 218 -10.79 10.43 -17.16
C ARG A 218 -10.81 8.90 -17.07
N PHE A 219 -10.10 8.34 -16.09
CA PHE A 219 -9.97 6.90 -15.87
C PHE A 219 -11.20 6.36 -15.14
N SER A 220 -11.93 7.22 -14.43
CA SER A 220 -13.15 6.88 -13.68
C SER A 220 -14.39 7.30 -14.46
N ASN A 221 -14.71 6.57 -15.53
CA ASN A 221 -15.78 6.91 -16.48
C ASN A 221 -17.01 5.98 -16.39
N GLY A 222 -17.19 5.26 -15.27
CA GLY A 222 -18.37 4.41 -15.03
C GLY A 222 -18.36 3.05 -15.74
N GLU A 223 -17.19 2.63 -16.24
CA GLU A 223 -16.98 1.31 -16.82
C GLU A 223 -17.11 0.18 -15.78
N VAL A 224 -17.53 -1.01 -16.22
CA VAL A 224 -17.80 -2.21 -15.42
C VAL A 224 -16.92 -3.36 -15.88
#